data_AF-G2HZZ6-F1
#
_entry.id   AF-G2HZZ6-F1
#
_cell.length_a   1.000
_cell.length_b   1.000
_cell.length_c   1.000
_cell.angle_alpha   90.00
_cell.angle_beta   90.00
_cell.angle_gamma   90.00
#
_symmetry.space_group_name_H-M   'P 1'
#
loop_
_entity.id
_entity.type
_entity.pdbx_description
1 polymer ?
#
loop_
_entity_poly.entity_id
_entity_poly.type
_entity_poly.pdbx_seq_one_letter_code
_entity_poly.pdbx_strand_id
1 'polypeptide(L)'
;MSDFHSIKYLHQVLIVDGLGMPQNIPTAVQKNIDAAKKIYPEAEHILWSGEALRDFIRSNFDGEVLAAFDLLVPYAYKCDLARFCLMYIYGGIYFDLSNKLLNYWQIPKHCGVAAFTEMYPGMESWTCVQTNLLWSLPRRPEWKYAIDGIVRNCKERFYGTHDHYPTAGALLGRSFAAAMADKGQSLEADDQFMGEVRYVTPERQPQNVTFIAPDRTLVCIRNKAVAGDISELGLSGVNSYVRLWASKRVYGETEHWKWYPNEIKIHREDCAVLTPTGLAAQEGAHGRFMYGPFTDLDSGNYEVIFNFSHDTKFSHIFIDVSANYGSQILKKYDEQHDSVVNKDRVRFSFSIDKPHEYVEFRMNIFGDFSGELRDITLNKTDKMVFDSSCSQIKLLKVKRENEGIVIPAGSGGRIMYGPYIELEAGSYNLQLDFDSVSFIDYVKIEICAKGGNKILSKFESKNNKINFDFKLASSYNDIEFRVSVGPMFNGIFHQFVLHKLGIKNKVIYINKIKKNIPSIPNISKRKAIGFIKKEINKIIK
;
A
#
# COMPACT_ATOMS: atom_id res chain seq x y z
N MET A 1 26.06 -7.27 -48.40
CA MET A 1 24.97 -7.50 -47.43
C MET A 1 24.99 -6.32 -46.46
N SER A 2 23.84 -5.85 -45.98
CA SER A 2 23.78 -4.73 -45.02
C SER A 2 24.58 -5.07 -43.74
N ASP A 3 25.41 -4.14 -43.27
CA ASP A 3 26.16 -4.24 -41.99
C ASP A 3 25.27 -4.08 -40.75
N PHE A 4 23.96 -3.86 -40.96
CA PHE A 4 22.96 -3.62 -39.94
C PHE A 4 21.88 -4.70 -39.94
N HIS A 5 21.28 -4.94 -38.77
CA HIS A 5 20.14 -5.85 -38.64
C HIS A 5 18.92 -5.37 -39.43
N SER A 6 18.21 -6.33 -40.03
CA SER A 6 16.86 -6.09 -40.52
C SER A 6 15.85 -6.28 -39.38
N ILE A 7 14.75 -5.54 -39.42
CA ILE A 7 13.72 -5.56 -38.38
C ILE A 7 12.54 -6.39 -38.87
N LYS A 8 12.21 -7.45 -38.13
CA LYS A 8 11.10 -8.34 -38.47
C LYS A 8 9.79 -7.97 -37.77
N TYR A 9 9.87 -7.52 -36.52
CA TYR A 9 8.71 -7.24 -35.68
C TYR A 9 8.77 -5.85 -35.08
N LEU A 10 7.62 -5.21 -35.02
CA LEU A 10 7.34 -3.96 -34.32
C LEU A 10 6.26 -4.22 -33.28
N HIS A 11 6.59 -4.10 -32.00
CA HIS A 11 5.70 -4.37 -30.88
C HIS A 11 5.30 -3.09 -30.14
N GLN A 12 4.02 -2.99 -29.82
CA GLN A 12 3.49 -2.02 -28.86
C GLN A 12 2.48 -2.68 -27.94
N VAL A 13 2.36 -2.18 -26.71
CA VAL A 13 1.43 -2.70 -25.71
C VAL A 13 0.42 -1.62 -25.33
N LEU A 14 -0.86 -1.98 -25.31
CA LEU A 14 -1.96 -1.14 -24.86
C LEU A 14 -2.82 -1.92 -23.86
N ILE A 15 -2.66 -1.60 -22.58
CA ILE A 15 -3.45 -2.16 -21.48
C ILE A 15 -4.33 -1.04 -20.91
N VAL A 16 -5.64 -1.34 -20.86
CA VAL A 16 -6.68 -0.51 -20.24
C VAL A 16 -7.56 -1.42 -19.37
N ASP A 17 -8.53 -0.82 -18.68
CA ASP A 17 -9.52 -1.53 -17.88
C ASP A 17 -10.18 -2.67 -18.66
N GLY A 18 -10.34 -3.82 -17.99
CA GLY A 18 -10.85 -5.04 -18.60
C GLY A 18 -9.83 -5.81 -19.45
N LEU A 19 -8.61 -5.30 -19.65
CA LEU A 19 -7.50 -5.93 -20.39
C LEU A 19 -7.75 -6.20 -21.88
N GLY A 20 -8.98 -6.07 -22.37
CA GLY A 20 -9.33 -6.16 -23.78
C GLY A 20 -8.73 -5.03 -24.61
N MET A 21 -8.73 -5.21 -25.94
CA MET A 21 -8.32 -4.14 -26.85
C MET A 21 -9.43 -3.07 -26.92
N PRO A 22 -9.13 -1.78 -26.67
CA PRO A 22 -10.14 -0.74 -26.75
C PRO A 22 -10.76 -0.64 -28.14
N GLN A 23 -12.04 -0.24 -28.21
CA GLN A 23 -12.77 -0.12 -29.47
C GLN A 23 -12.15 0.90 -30.44
N ASN A 24 -11.56 1.97 -29.89
CA ASN A 24 -10.95 3.04 -30.67
C ASN A 24 -9.49 3.21 -30.26
N ILE A 25 -8.58 3.14 -31.23
CA ILE A 25 -7.18 3.50 -31.04
C ILE A 25 -7.06 5.03 -31.23
N PRO A 26 -6.48 5.77 -30.28
CA PRO A 26 -6.37 7.21 -30.43
C PRO A 26 -5.54 7.64 -31.63
N THR A 27 -5.93 8.75 -32.27
CA THR A 27 -5.26 9.28 -33.47
C THR A 27 -3.77 9.53 -33.27
N ALA A 28 -3.35 9.96 -32.07
CA ALA A 28 -1.93 10.17 -31.75
C ALA A 28 -1.13 8.86 -31.80
N VAL A 29 -1.70 7.77 -31.27
CA VAL A 29 -1.10 6.43 -31.32
C VAL A 29 -1.06 5.92 -32.75
N GLN A 30 -2.15 6.08 -33.51
CA GLN A 30 -2.19 5.68 -34.93
C GLN A 30 -1.11 6.38 -35.76
N LYS A 31 -0.92 7.70 -35.57
CA LYS A 31 0.15 8.46 -36.24
C LYS A 31 1.55 7.91 -35.93
N ASN A 32 1.78 7.44 -34.71
CA ASN A 32 3.06 6.84 -34.32
C ASN A 32 3.25 5.46 -34.96
N ILE A 33 2.18 4.65 -35.04
CA ILE A 33 2.16 3.38 -35.77
C ILE A 33 2.51 3.60 -37.25
N ASP A 34 1.85 4.55 -37.90
CA ASP A 34 2.04 4.83 -39.32
C ASP A 34 3.47 5.32 -39.61
N ALA A 35 4.03 6.15 -38.72
CA ALA A 35 5.42 6.59 -38.81
C ALA A 35 6.40 5.41 -38.71
N ALA A 36 6.17 4.48 -37.78
CA ALA A 36 7.01 3.29 -37.63
C ALA A 36 6.92 2.36 -38.86
N LYS A 37 5.71 2.11 -39.39
CA LYS A 37 5.51 1.31 -40.61
C LYS A 37 6.15 1.93 -41.85
N LYS A 38 6.21 3.26 -41.93
CA LYS A 38 6.91 3.95 -43.02
C LYS A 38 8.43 3.74 -42.96
N ILE A 39 9.01 3.68 -41.75
CA ILE A 39 10.45 3.45 -41.55
C ILE A 39 10.81 1.97 -41.74
N TYR A 40 9.94 1.06 -41.29
CA TYR A 40 10.13 -0.38 -41.37
C TYR A 40 8.99 -1.06 -42.15
N PRO A 41 8.90 -0.87 -43.48
CA PRO A 41 7.77 -1.36 -44.28
C PRO A 41 7.67 -2.88 -44.37
N GLU A 42 8.79 -3.59 -44.15
CA GLU A 42 8.84 -5.06 -44.16
C GLU A 42 8.55 -5.69 -42.80
N ALA A 43 8.50 -4.89 -41.73
CA ALA A 43 8.29 -5.40 -40.38
C ALA A 43 6.80 -5.60 -40.09
N GLU A 44 6.46 -6.71 -39.45
CA GLU A 44 5.12 -6.96 -38.94
C GLU A 44 4.88 -6.14 -37.68
N HIS A 45 3.87 -5.26 -37.72
CA HIS A 45 3.45 -4.47 -36.56
C HIS A 45 2.33 -5.18 -35.79
N ILE A 46 2.53 -5.32 -34.48
CA ILE A 46 1.60 -5.98 -33.56
C ILE A 46 1.33 -5.05 -32.37
N LEU A 47 0.04 -4.73 -32.18
CA LEU A 47 -0.46 -4.04 -31.00
C LEU A 47 -1.10 -5.05 -30.05
N TRP A 48 -0.52 -5.22 -28.86
CA TRP A 48 -0.94 -6.24 -27.90
C TRP A 48 -1.90 -5.67 -26.85
N SER A 49 -3.02 -6.37 -26.62
CA SER A 49 -3.92 -6.13 -25.48
C SER A 49 -3.43 -6.85 -24.22
N GLY A 50 -3.97 -6.47 -23.06
CA GLY A 50 -3.69 -7.18 -21.81
C GLY A 50 -4.12 -8.65 -21.85
N GLU A 51 -5.27 -8.97 -22.45
CA GLU A 51 -5.75 -10.35 -22.63
C GLU A 51 -4.81 -11.15 -23.53
N ALA A 52 -4.43 -10.60 -24.69
CA ALA A 52 -3.51 -11.24 -25.63
C ALA A 52 -2.14 -11.48 -24.99
N LEU A 53 -1.65 -10.54 -24.18
CA LEU A 53 -0.42 -10.70 -23.41
C LEU A 53 -0.52 -11.77 -22.34
N ARG A 54 -1.64 -11.83 -21.62
CA ARG A 54 -1.86 -12.83 -20.58
C ARG A 54 -1.87 -14.24 -21.17
N ASP A 55 -2.50 -14.42 -22.33
CA ASP A 55 -2.50 -15.69 -23.05
C ASP A 55 -1.13 -16.03 -23.63
N PHE A 56 -0.47 -15.05 -24.24
CA PHE A 56 0.90 -15.20 -24.74
C PHE A 56 1.88 -15.64 -23.62
N ILE A 57 1.83 -15.00 -22.46
CA ILE A 57 2.67 -15.37 -21.31
C ILE A 57 2.36 -16.79 -20.84
N ARG A 58 1.08 -17.14 -20.70
CA ARG A 58 0.65 -18.49 -20.29
C ARG A 58 1.17 -19.58 -21.23
N SER A 59 1.25 -19.30 -22.53
CA SER A 59 1.69 -20.28 -23.54
C SER A 59 3.21 -20.40 -23.67
N ASN A 60 4.00 -19.43 -23.20
CA ASN A 60 5.45 -19.38 -23.46
C ASN A 60 6.32 -19.41 -22.19
N PHE A 61 5.76 -19.14 -21.01
CA PHE A 61 6.49 -19.03 -19.75
C PHE A 61 5.84 -19.90 -18.67
N ASP A 62 6.56 -20.09 -17.56
CA ASP A 62 6.04 -20.81 -16.41
C ASP A 62 4.90 -20.06 -15.70
N GLY A 63 4.25 -20.76 -14.77
CA GLY A 63 3.15 -20.20 -13.99
C GLY A 63 3.55 -19.02 -13.09
N GLU A 64 4.82 -18.85 -12.76
CA GLU A 64 5.27 -17.76 -11.88
C GLU A 64 5.31 -16.43 -12.63
N VAL A 65 5.70 -16.43 -13.91
CA VAL A 65 5.64 -15.24 -14.77
C VAL A 65 4.19 -14.80 -14.97
N LEU A 66 3.27 -15.74 -15.19
CA LEU A 66 1.84 -15.42 -15.29
C LEU A 66 1.29 -14.90 -13.96
N ALA A 67 1.65 -15.52 -12.84
CA ALA A 67 1.25 -15.06 -11.51
C ALA A 67 1.77 -13.64 -11.21
N ALA A 68 3.00 -13.31 -11.61
CA ALA A 68 3.54 -11.96 -11.51
C ALA A 68 2.76 -10.97 -12.37
N PHE A 69 2.44 -11.33 -13.62
CA PHE A 69 1.62 -10.49 -14.50
C PHE A 69 0.24 -10.22 -13.88
N ASP A 70 -0.42 -11.23 -13.33
CA ASP A 70 -1.74 -11.10 -12.71
C ASP A 70 -1.70 -10.28 -11.40
N LEU A 71 -0.64 -10.44 -10.59
CA LEU A 71 -0.45 -9.73 -9.32
C LEU A 71 -0.21 -8.23 -9.48
N LEU A 72 0.56 -7.82 -10.48
CA LEU A 72 0.90 -6.41 -10.71
C LEU A 72 -0.36 -5.60 -10.99
N VAL A 73 -0.66 -4.61 -10.15
CA VAL A 73 -1.82 -3.72 -10.31
C VAL A 73 -1.58 -2.64 -11.38
N PRO A 74 -0.43 -1.96 -11.43
CA PRO A 74 -0.20 -0.91 -12.41
C PRO A 74 -0.11 -1.47 -13.83
N TYR A 75 -0.84 -0.87 -14.76
CA TYR A 75 -0.81 -1.31 -16.16
C TYR A 75 0.57 -1.09 -16.77
N ALA A 76 1.26 -0.01 -16.41
CA ALA A 76 2.65 0.20 -16.83
C ALA A 76 3.58 -0.95 -16.37
N TYR A 77 3.44 -1.44 -15.14
CA TYR A 77 4.25 -2.56 -14.64
C TYR A 77 3.91 -3.88 -15.35
N LYS A 78 2.63 -4.11 -15.67
CA LYS A 78 2.23 -5.22 -16.54
C LYS A 78 2.87 -5.10 -17.92
N CYS A 79 2.89 -3.89 -18.51
CA CYS A 79 3.55 -3.61 -19.78
C CYS A 79 5.06 -3.86 -19.70
N ASP A 80 5.72 -3.52 -18.59
CA ASP A 80 7.15 -3.79 -18.36
C ASP A 80 7.45 -5.29 -18.44
N LEU A 81 6.72 -6.11 -17.68
CA LEU A 81 6.90 -7.56 -17.74
C LEU A 81 6.60 -8.12 -19.14
N ALA A 82 5.46 -7.72 -19.71
CA ALA A 82 5.01 -8.18 -21.00
C ALA A 82 6.00 -7.87 -22.12
N ARG A 83 6.55 -6.65 -22.16
CA ARG A 83 7.50 -6.29 -23.22
C ARG A 83 8.79 -7.09 -23.08
N PHE A 84 9.29 -7.34 -21.87
CA PHE A 84 10.48 -8.19 -21.71
C PHE A 84 10.21 -9.63 -22.16
N CYS A 85 9.02 -10.17 -21.88
CA CYS A 85 8.59 -11.47 -22.41
C CYS A 85 8.54 -11.48 -23.95
N LEU A 86 7.99 -10.44 -24.58
CA LEU A 86 7.96 -10.30 -26.04
C LEU A 86 9.37 -10.22 -26.62
N MET A 87 10.25 -9.39 -26.06
CA MET A 87 11.64 -9.26 -26.51
C MET A 87 12.40 -10.60 -26.36
N TYR A 88 12.14 -11.37 -25.30
CA TYR A 88 12.76 -12.67 -25.09
C TYR A 88 12.33 -13.71 -26.13
N ILE A 89 11.05 -13.75 -26.51
CA ILE A 89 10.53 -14.76 -27.45
C ILE A 89 10.71 -14.35 -28.92
N TYR A 90 10.33 -13.12 -29.26
CA TYR A 90 10.30 -12.65 -30.66
C TYR A 90 11.49 -11.78 -31.04
N GLY A 91 12.08 -11.04 -30.10
CA GLY A 91 13.00 -9.95 -30.41
C GLY A 91 12.28 -8.83 -31.20
N GLY A 92 12.99 -8.19 -32.14
CA GLY A 92 12.45 -7.08 -32.93
C GLY A 92 12.55 -5.75 -32.19
N ILE A 93 11.73 -4.76 -32.58
CA ILE A 93 11.66 -3.45 -31.90
C ILE A 93 10.40 -3.41 -31.04
N TYR A 94 10.54 -3.01 -29.78
CA TYR A 94 9.44 -2.51 -28.96
C TYR A 94 9.50 -0.98 -28.87
N PHE A 95 8.35 -0.31 -28.94
CA PHE A 95 8.26 1.13 -28.68
C PHE A 95 6.93 1.52 -28.02
N ASP A 96 6.98 2.43 -27.05
CA ASP A 96 5.80 2.90 -26.33
C ASP A 96 4.82 3.65 -27.25
N LEU A 97 3.56 3.72 -26.83
CA LEU A 97 2.48 4.38 -27.58
C LEU A 97 2.75 5.87 -27.83
N SER A 98 3.49 6.54 -26.94
CA SER A 98 3.88 7.96 -27.06
C SER A 98 5.10 8.20 -27.93
N ASN A 99 5.80 7.14 -28.35
CA ASN A 99 7.08 7.26 -29.05
C ASN A 99 6.85 7.35 -30.56
N LYS A 100 7.38 8.41 -31.17
CA LYS A 100 7.38 8.58 -32.63
C LYS A 100 8.76 8.29 -33.16
N LEU A 101 8.89 7.21 -33.93
CA LEU A 101 10.12 6.89 -34.64
C LEU A 101 10.32 7.90 -35.78
N LEU A 102 11.55 8.41 -35.91
CA LEU A 102 11.91 9.42 -36.91
C LEU A 102 12.83 8.87 -37.99
N ASN A 103 13.77 7.99 -37.61
CA ASN A 103 14.77 7.43 -38.52
C ASN A 103 14.95 5.93 -38.28
N TYR A 104 15.51 5.24 -39.27
CA TYR A 104 15.92 3.84 -39.15
C TYR A 104 17.01 3.71 -38.08
N TRP A 105 16.87 2.74 -37.18
CA TRP A 105 17.87 2.48 -36.14
C TRP A 105 18.93 1.54 -36.71
N GLN A 106 20.10 2.09 -37.05
CA GLN A 106 21.19 1.36 -37.70
C GLN A 106 21.96 0.50 -36.69
N ILE A 107 21.33 -0.59 -36.24
CA ILE A 107 21.90 -1.48 -35.22
C ILE A 107 22.90 -2.44 -35.86
N PRO A 108 24.20 -2.40 -35.47
CA PRO A 108 25.23 -3.23 -36.09
C PRO A 108 25.00 -4.73 -35.93
N LYS A 109 25.42 -5.54 -36.93
CA LYS A 109 25.24 -7.00 -36.91
C LYS A 109 25.90 -7.72 -35.73
N HIS A 110 26.98 -7.17 -35.16
CA HIS A 110 27.65 -7.74 -34.01
C HIS A 110 26.90 -7.50 -32.68
N CYS A 111 25.98 -6.54 -32.63
CA CYS A 111 25.15 -6.29 -31.45
C CYS A 111 23.95 -7.24 -31.41
N GLY A 112 23.63 -7.76 -30.22
CA GLY A 112 22.48 -8.64 -29.99
C GLY A 112 21.29 -7.97 -29.32
N VAL A 113 21.50 -6.76 -28.77
CA VAL A 113 20.49 -5.96 -28.08
C VAL A 113 20.81 -4.47 -28.24
N ALA A 114 19.79 -3.61 -28.21
CA ALA A 114 19.94 -2.17 -28.24
C ALA A 114 18.88 -1.48 -27.36
N ALA A 115 19.28 -0.44 -26.65
CA ALA A 115 18.42 0.35 -25.77
C ALA A 115 19.03 1.75 -25.54
N PHE A 116 18.44 2.53 -24.65
CA PHE A 116 18.90 3.89 -24.33
C PHE A 116 19.03 4.06 -22.82
N THR A 117 20.14 4.63 -22.36
CA THR A 117 20.30 4.99 -20.95
C THR A 117 19.61 6.32 -20.65
N GLU A 118 19.09 6.47 -19.44
CA GLU A 118 18.56 7.75 -18.95
C GLU A 118 18.87 7.89 -17.46
N MET A 119 19.46 9.03 -17.08
CA MET A 119 19.62 9.39 -15.67
C MET A 119 18.48 10.30 -15.24
N TYR A 120 17.63 9.78 -14.36
CA TYR A 120 16.58 10.58 -13.74
C TYR A 120 17.14 11.36 -12.53
N PRO A 121 16.71 12.61 -12.31
CA PRO A 121 16.91 13.27 -11.03
C PRO A 121 16.36 12.41 -9.88
N GLY A 122 17.18 12.12 -8.87
CA GLY A 122 16.78 11.31 -7.72
C GLY A 122 16.83 9.79 -7.92
N MET A 123 17.26 9.29 -9.09
CA MET A 123 17.50 7.86 -9.31
C MET A 123 18.93 7.49 -8.96
N GLU A 124 19.11 6.64 -7.95
CA GLU A 124 20.44 6.20 -7.51
C GLU A 124 21.08 5.17 -8.47
N SER A 125 20.27 4.48 -9.29
CA SER A 125 20.75 3.45 -10.21
C SER A 125 21.43 4.08 -11.43
N TRP A 126 22.76 4.12 -11.43
CA TRP A 126 23.57 4.63 -12.55
C TRP A 126 23.42 3.83 -13.84
N THR A 127 23.01 2.56 -13.77
CA THR A 127 22.78 1.70 -14.93
C THR A 127 21.43 1.90 -15.60
N CYS A 128 20.62 2.88 -15.18
CA CYS A 128 19.22 2.99 -15.62
C CYS A 128 19.04 2.98 -17.15
N VAL A 129 18.24 2.03 -17.64
CA VAL A 129 17.93 1.83 -19.07
C VAL A 129 16.45 2.08 -19.32
N GLN A 130 16.11 2.87 -20.34
CA GLN A 130 14.73 3.09 -20.74
C GLN A 130 14.05 1.83 -21.23
N THR A 131 12.78 1.70 -20.88
CA THR A 131 11.96 0.56 -21.28
C THR A 131 11.08 0.84 -22.50
N ASN A 132 11.05 2.09 -22.97
CA ASN A 132 10.07 2.61 -23.94
C ASN A 132 10.53 2.54 -25.41
N LEU A 133 11.80 2.22 -25.67
CA LEU A 133 12.33 1.94 -27.00
C LEU A 133 13.46 0.92 -26.88
N LEU A 134 13.21 -0.29 -27.36
CA LEU A 134 14.09 -1.44 -27.19
C LEU A 134 14.24 -2.19 -28.51
N TRP A 135 15.38 -2.80 -28.74
CA TRP A 135 15.57 -3.80 -29.79
C TRP A 135 16.36 -5.00 -29.29
N SER A 136 16.06 -6.20 -29.80
CA SER A 136 16.95 -7.35 -29.60
C SER A 136 16.75 -8.48 -30.60
N LEU A 137 17.73 -9.37 -30.63
CA LEU A 137 17.50 -10.76 -31.06
C LEU A 137 16.69 -11.52 -29.98
N PRO A 138 16.02 -12.64 -30.34
CA PRO A 138 15.38 -13.52 -29.36
C PRO A 138 16.37 -14.15 -28.38
N ARG A 139 15.85 -14.59 -27.22
CA ARG A 139 16.53 -15.37 -26.18
C ARG A 139 17.77 -14.72 -25.56
N ARG A 140 17.80 -13.39 -25.58
CA ARG A 140 18.85 -12.58 -24.96
C ARG A 140 18.77 -12.65 -23.42
N PRO A 141 19.91 -12.83 -22.71
CA PRO A 141 19.93 -12.98 -21.25
C PRO A 141 19.44 -11.75 -20.50
N GLU A 142 19.61 -10.54 -21.06
CA GLU A 142 19.13 -9.28 -20.51
C GLU A 142 17.64 -9.35 -20.13
N TRP A 143 16.82 -9.91 -21.02
CA TRP A 143 15.38 -10.05 -20.81
C TRP A 143 15.05 -11.12 -19.79
N LYS A 144 15.80 -12.23 -19.77
CA LYS A 144 15.60 -13.27 -18.76
C LYS A 144 15.87 -12.72 -17.36
N TYR A 145 16.96 -11.97 -17.18
CA TYR A 145 17.26 -11.33 -15.90
C TYR A 145 16.19 -10.34 -15.48
N ALA A 146 15.67 -9.54 -16.42
CA ALA A 146 14.60 -8.60 -16.13
C ALA A 146 13.29 -9.32 -15.72
N ILE A 147 12.88 -10.36 -16.45
CA ILE A 147 11.69 -11.17 -16.15
C ILE A 147 11.83 -11.83 -14.77
N ASP A 148 12.93 -12.54 -14.52
CA ASP A 148 13.18 -13.22 -13.25
C ASP A 148 13.25 -12.22 -12.08
N GLY A 149 13.79 -11.02 -12.34
CA GLY A 149 13.83 -9.91 -11.40
C GLY A 149 12.44 -9.40 -11.02
N ILE A 150 11.54 -9.23 -11.99
CA ILE A 150 10.15 -8.85 -11.73
C ILE A 150 9.43 -9.94 -10.92
N VAL A 151 9.59 -11.20 -11.30
CA VAL A 151 9.00 -12.34 -10.58
C VAL A 151 9.46 -12.35 -9.12
N ARG A 152 10.77 -12.13 -8.87
CA ARG A 152 11.33 -12.02 -7.53
C ARG A 152 10.72 -10.84 -6.76
N ASN A 153 10.69 -9.65 -7.37
CA ASN A 153 10.12 -8.46 -6.75
C ASN A 153 8.63 -8.66 -6.39
N CYS A 154 7.87 -9.35 -7.23
CA CYS A 154 6.48 -9.74 -6.94
C CYS A 154 6.37 -10.67 -5.73
N LYS A 155 7.23 -11.69 -5.62
CA LYS A 155 7.25 -12.63 -4.48
C LYS A 155 7.64 -11.93 -3.17
N GLU A 156 8.58 -10.99 -3.25
CA GLU A 156 9.12 -10.27 -2.09
C GLU A 156 8.37 -8.98 -1.76
N ARG A 157 7.43 -8.56 -2.62
CA ARG A 157 6.73 -7.26 -2.55
C ARG A 157 7.69 -6.07 -2.49
N PHE A 158 8.71 -6.07 -3.35
CA PHE A 158 9.81 -5.09 -3.33
C PHE A 158 9.45 -3.77 -4.03
N TYR A 159 9.56 -2.63 -3.33
CA TYR A 159 9.25 -1.30 -3.91
C TYR A 159 10.47 -0.52 -4.39
N GLY A 160 11.63 -0.69 -3.75
CA GLY A 160 12.81 0.16 -3.97
C GLY A 160 12.61 1.63 -3.57
N THR A 161 13.59 2.46 -3.90
CA THR A 161 13.59 3.90 -3.57
C THR A 161 12.82 4.74 -4.58
N HIS A 162 12.65 4.26 -5.83
CA HIS A 162 11.89 4.94 -6.89
C HIS A 162 10.91 3.96 -7.56
N ASP A 163 9.84 4.48 -8.14
CA ASP A 163 8.81 3.68 -8.84
C ASP A 163 9.30 2.91 -10.08
N HIS A 164 10.57 3.04 -10.48
CA HIS A 164 11.17 2.25 -11.57
C HIS A 164 11.91 0.99 -11.08
N TYR A 165 12.10 0.84 -9.77
CA TYR A 165 12.79 -0.32 -9.19
C TYR A 165 12.00 -1.63 -9.29
N PRO A 166 10.67 -1.65 -9.14
CA PRO A 166 9.92 -2.90 -9.19
C PRO A 166 10.01 -3.62 -10.54
N THR A 167 9.93 -2.88 -11.64
CA THR A 167 9.78 -3.47 -12.99
C THR A 167 10.47 -2.73 -14.12
N ALA A 168 10.87 -1.47 -13.94
CA ALA A 168 11.25 -0.60 -15.04
C ALA A 168 12.77 -0.34 -15.09
N GLY A 169 13.17 0.88 -15.42
CA GLY A 169 14.52 1.16 -15.92
C GLY A 169 15.67 0.88 -14.97
N ALA A 170 15.45 0.97 -13.66
CA ALA A 170 16.46 0.58 -12.67
C ALA A 170 16.71 -0.93 -12.68
N LEU A 171 15.64 -1.74 -12.73
CA LEU A 171 15.74 -3.19 -12.84
C LEU A 171 16.32 -3.62 -14.20
N LEU A 172 15.84 -3.01 -15.28
CA LEU A 172 16.31 -3.31 -16.62
C LEU A 172 17.80 -3.00 -16.78
N GLY A 173 18.24 -1.85 -16.26
CA GLY A 173 19.64 -1.45 -16.25
C GLY A 173 20.55 -2.45 -15.53
N ARG A 174 20.14 -2.92 -14.35
CA ARG A 174 20.85 -3.98 -13.63
C ARG A 174 20.88 -5.30 -14.40
N SER A 175 19.82 -5.60 -15.13
CA SER A 175 19.71 -6.82 -15.95
C SER A 175 20.66 -6.78 -17.15
N PHE A 176 20.81 -5.62 -17.80
CA PHE A 176 21.80 -5.39 -18.86
C PHE A 176 23.22 -5.53 -18.34
N ALA A 177 23.52 -4.90 -17.20
CA ALA A 177 24.83 -4.98 -16.57
C ALA A 177 25.19 -6.42 -16.16
N ALA A 178 24.23 -7.18 -15.61
CA ALA A 178 24.43 -8.58 -15.25
C ALA A 178 24.73 -9.45 -16.48
N ALA A 179 23.95 -9.31 -17.55
CA ALA A 179 24.17 -10.03 -18.81
C ALA A 179 25.52 -9.73 -19.45
N MET A 180 25.99 -8.48 -19.37
CA MET A 180 27.33 -8.09 -19.83
C MET A 180 28.41 -8.72 -18.94
N ALA A 181 28.24 -8.66 -17.61
CA ALA A 181 29.21 -9.22 -16.66
C ALA A 181 29.42 -10.73 -16.79
N ASP A 182 28.36 -11.50 -17.10
CA ASP A 182 28.45 -12.95 -17.30
C ASP A 182 29.37 -13.36 -18.46
N LYS A 183 29.59 -12.46 -19.42
CA LYS A 183 30.48 -12.69 -20.57
C LYS A 183 31.95 -12.46 -20.22
N GLY A 184 32.23 -11.92 -19.03
CA GLY A 184 33.57 -11.62 -18.57
C GLY A 184 34.22 -10.49 -19.38
N GLN A 185 35.55 -10.50 -19.42
CA GLN A 185 36.37 -9.51 -20.11
C GLN A 185 36.75 -10.04 -21.51
N SER A 186 35.78 -10.09 -22.42
CA SER A 186 35.98 -10.56 -23.79
C SER A 186 35.40 -9.59 -24.82
N LEU A 187 35.81 -9.71 -26.08
CA LEU A 187 35.25 -8.89 -27.17
C LEU A 187 33.76 -9.17 -27.41
N GLU A 188 33.27 -10.36 -27.06
CA GLU A 188 31.85 -10.70 -27.15
C GLU A 188 31.00 -10.06 -26.04
N ALA A 189 31.64 -9.50 -24.99
CA ALA A 189 30.94 -8.82 -23.91
C ALA A 189 30.25 -7.52 -24.38
N ASP A 190 30.87 -6.82 -25.33
CA ASP A 190 30.45 -5.51 -25.82
C ASP A 190 29.46 -5.60 -27.00
N ASP A 191 28.42 -6.43 -26.88
CA ASP A 191 27.41 -6.65 -27.93
C ASP A 191 26.09 -5.89 -27.67
N GLN A 192 26.11 -4.88 -26.81
CA GLN A 192 24.97 -4.04 -26.44
C GLN A 192 25.08 -2.66 -27.10
N PHE A 193 24.14 -2.31 -27.98
CA PHE A 193 24.12 -1.02 -28.67
C PHE A 193 23.35 0.02 -27.86
N MET A 194 24.04 0.71 -26.95
CA MET A 194 23.45 1.59 -25.94
C MET A 194 23.53 3.06 -26.34
N GLY A 195 22.38 3.64 -26.72
CA GLY A 195 22.24 5.08 -26.92
C GLY A 195 21.94 5.84 -25.63
N GLU A 196 21.61 7.12 -25.76
CA GLU A 196 21.23 7.98 -24.64
C GLU A 196 19.94 8.74 -24.91
N VAL A 197 19.19 8.98 -23.85
CA VAL A 197 18.08 9.94 -23.85
C VAL A 197 18.61 11.34 -23.60
N ARG A 198 18.20 12.30 -24.44
CA ARG A 198 18.56 13.71 -24.28
C ARG A 198 17.32 14.59 -24.11
N TYR A 199 17.45 15.57 -23.23
CA TYR A 199 16.47 16.64 -23.02
C TYR A 199 16.93 17.87 -23.80
N VAL A 200 16.26 18.19 -24.91
CA VAL A 200 16.72 19.27 -25.82
C VAL A 200 16.24 20.65 -25.37
N THR A 201 15.23 20.69 -24.51
CA THR A 201 14.72 21.93 -23.87
C THR A 201 14.42 21.65 -22.39
N PRO A 202 15.45 21.45 -21.53
CA PRO A 202 15.26 20.99 -20.16
C PRO A 202 14.47 21.96 -19.28
N GLU A 203 14.45 23.26 -19.63
CA GLU A 203 13.73 24.31 -18.92
C GLU A 203 12.23 24.34 -19.28
N ARG A 204 11.83 23.71 -20.38
CA ARG A 204 10.44 23.66 -20.82
C ARG A 204 9.68 22.58 -20.06
N GLN A 205 8.46 22.90 -19.63
CA GLN A 205 7.48 21.91 -19.17
C GLN A 205 6.31 21.87 -20.17
N PRO A 206 6.06 20.75 -20.87
CA PRO A 206 6.81 19.49 -20.81
C PRO A 206 8.15 19.52 -21.58
N GLN A 207 9.10 18.70 -21.13
CA GLN A 207 10.43 18.62 -21.74
C GLN A 207 10.38 17.88 -23.09
N ASN A 208 11.13 18.38 -24.08
CA ASN A 208 11.34 17.68 -25.34
C ASN A 208 12.39 16.58 -25.16
N VAL A 209 11.98 15.33 -25.32
CA VAL A 209 12.82 14.15 -25.08
C VAL A 209 13.13 13.43 -26.38
N THR A 210 14.41 13.20 -26.63
CA THR A 210 14.94 12.57 -27.84
C THR A 210 15.78 11.34 -27.50
N PHE A 211 15.81 10.38 -28.42
CA PHE A 211 16.60 9.16 -28.31
C PHE A 211 17.71 9.20 -29.36
N ILE A 212 18.96 9.28 -28.90
CA ILE A 212 20.15 9.43 -29.74
C ILE A 212 20.96 8.14 -29.68
N ALA A 213 21.11 7.46 -30.81
CA ALA A 213 21.91 6.24 -30.91
C ALA A 213 23.42 6.55 -30.87
N PRO A 214 24.30 5.57 -30.60
CA PRO A 214 25.76 5.76 -30.58
C PRO A 214 26.36 6.38 -31.85
N ASP A 215 25.75 6.10 -33.00
CA ASP A 215 26.09 6.68 -34.31
C ASP A 215 25.61 8.13 -34.49
N ARG A 216 25.02 8.72 -33.45
CA ARG A 216 24.41 10.06 -33.40
C ARG A 216 23.11 10.20 -34.21
N THR A 217 22.52 9.10 -34.68
CA THR A 217 21.20 9.12 -35.30
C THR A 217 20.14 9.48 -34.26
N LEU A 218 19.30 10.49 -34.55
CA LEU A 218 18.07 10.76 -33.80
C LEU A 218 17.01 9.71 -34.18
N VAL A 219 16.84 8.70 -33.34
CA VAL A 219 15.96 7.56 -33.65
C VAL A 219 14.51 7.88 -33.37
N CYS A 220 14.23 8.56 -32.25
CA CYS A 220 12.87 8.73 -31.74
C CYS A 220 12.70 10.04 -30.95
N ILE A 221 11.46 10.53 -30.90
CA ILE A 221 11.00 11.55 -29.97
C ILE A 221 9.83 11.04 -29.12
N ARG A 222 9.75 11.51 -27.88
CA ARG A 222 8.61 11.24 -26.99
C ARG A 222 7.56 12.34 -27.12
N ASN A 223 6.37 12.00 -27.59
CA ASN A 223 5.24 12.92 -27.75
C ASN A 223 4.28 12.81 -26.56
N LYS A 224 4.74 13.21 -25.36
CA LYS A 224 3.94 13.18 -24.14
C LYS A 224 4.34 14.32 -23.20
N ALA A 225 3.37 14.94 -22.51
CA ALA A 225 3.67 16.05 -21.63
C ALA A 225 4.06 15.58 -20.21
N VAL A 226 3.32 14.64 -19.62
CA VAL A 226 3.52 14.22 -18.22
C VAL A 226 3.94 12.75 -18.11
N ALA A 227 4.94 12.44 -17.29
CA ALA A 227 5.31 11.04 -16.99
C ALA A 227 4.18 10.32 -16.24
N GLY A 228 3.94 9.03 -16.50
CA GLY A 228 2.94 8.26 -15.75
C GLY A 228 1.47 8.40 -16.16
N ASP A 229 1.06 9.47 -16.85
CA ASP A 229 -0.34 9.66 -17.26
C ASP A 229 -0.56 9.56 -18.79
N ILE A 230 -1.04 8.42 -19.28
CA ILE A 230 -1.29 8.22 -20.73
C ILE A 230 -2.68 8.73 -21.18
N SER A 231 -3.48 9.31 -20.30
CA SER A 231 -4.80 9.88 -20.65
C SER A 231 -4.68 11.02 -21.66
N GLU A 232 -3.55 11.74 -21.66
CA GLU A 232 -3.21 12.78 -22.64
C GLU A 232 -3.18 12.28 -24.09
N LEU A 233 -2.98 10.97 -24.29
CA LEU A 233 -3.05 10.35 -25.62
C LEU A 233 -4.50 10.10 -26.08
N GLY A 234 -5.51 10.40 -25.24
CA GLY A 234 -6.93 10.18 -25.50
C GLY A 234 -7.44 8.81 -25.02
N LEU A 235 -6.73 8.15 -24.10
CA LEU A 235 -7.12 6.85 -23.54
C LEU A 235 -7.94 7.00 -22.26
N SER A 236 -9.00 6.20 -22.14
CA SER A 236 -9.78 6.02 -20.91
C SER A 236 -9.51 4.65 -20.28
N GLY A 237 -9.85 4.51 -18.99
CA GLY A 237 -9.63 3.26 -18.25
C GLY A 237 -8.14 2.96 -18.04
N VAL A 238 -7.36 3.97 -17.65
CA VAL A 238 -5.92 3.86 -17.39
C VAL A 238 -5.65 4.10 -15.91
N ASN A 239 -4.52 3.60 -15.38
CA ASN A 239 -4.13 3.83 -14.00
C ASN A 239 -2.74 4.48 -13.89
N SER A 240 -2.50 5.16 -12.76
CA SER A 240 -1.23 5.82 -12.48
C SER A 240 -0.33 4.91 -11.65
N TYR A 241 0.74 4.40 -12.26
CA TYR A 241 1.72 3.60 -11.54
C TYR A 241 2.45 4.39 -10.47
N VAL A 242 2.69 5.69 -10.69
CA VAL A 242 3.34 6.60 -9.74
C VAL A 242 2.50 6.65 -8.45
N ARG A 243 1.18 6.81 -8.60
CA ARG A 243 0.24 6.84 -7.46
C ARG A 243 0.12 5.49 -6.77
N LEU A 244 -0.01 4.40 -7.53
CA LEU A 244 -0.09 3.03 -6.98
C LEU A 244 1.21 2.63 -6.26
N TRP A 245 2.35 3.07 -6.77
CA TRP A 245 3.64 2.90 -6.11
C TRP A 245 3.68 3.71 -4.83
N ALA A 246 3.38 5.00 -4.87
CA ALA A 246 3.37 5.89 -3.69
C ALA A 246 2.52 5.30 -2.55
N SER A 247 1.29 4.90 -2.87
CA SER A 247 0.32 4.29 -1.93
C SER A 247 0.66 2.86 -1.47
N LYS A 248 1.77 2.27 -1.91
CA LYS A 248 2.15 0.88 -1.63
C LYS A 248 1.03 -0.12 -2.00
N ARG A 249 0.55 -0.05 -3.24
CA ARG A 249 -0.52 -0.93 -3.77
C ARG A 249 -0.17 -1.69 -5.06
N VAL A 250 1.07 -1.61 -5.53
CA VAL A 250 1.47 -2.20 -6.83
C VAL A 250 1.34 -3.73 -6.88
N TYR A 251 1.29 -4.43 -5.75
CA TYR A 251 1.09 -5.88 -5.66
C TYR A 251 -0.25 -6.24 -5.00
N GLY A 252 -1.24 -5.35 -5.05
CA GLY A 252 -2.59 -5.61 -4.56
C GLY A 252 -2.75 -5.57 -3.04
N GLU A 253 -1.85 -4.88 -2.32
CA GLU A 253 -2.01 -4.62 -0.89
C GLU A 253 -3.31 -3.86 -0.59
N THR A 254 -4.10 -4.37 0.36
CA THR A 254 -5.40 -3.79 0.78
C THR A 254 -5.60 -3.70 2.28
N GLU A 255 -4.74 -4.34 3.07
CA GLU A 255 -4.94 -4.49 4.52
C GLU A 255 -3.73 -4.16 5.37
N HIS A 256 -2.51 -4.25 4.83
CA HIS A 256 -1.28 -4.04 5.58
C HIS A 256 -0.30 -3.22 4.76
N TRP A 257 0.16 -2.13 5.35
CA TRP A 257 1.17 -1.26 4.78
C TRP A 257 2.26 -1.00 5.81
N LYS A 258 3.49 -0.95 5.33
CA LYS A 258 4.66 -0.64 6.14
C LYS A 258 5.59 0.26 5.34
N TRP A 259 6.00 1.38 5.91
CA TRP A 259 6.89 2.35 5.26
C TRP A 259 8.11 2.62 6.14
N TYR A 260 9.26 2.77 5.50
CA TYR A 260 10.52 3.08 6.17
C TYR A 260 10.97 4.51 5.83
N PRO A 261 11.63 5.24 6.76
CA PRO A 261 12.03 6.63 6.51
C PRO A 261 13.02 6.84 5.36
N ASN A 262 13.77 5.81 4.97
CA ASN A 262 14.69 5.86 3.84
C ASN A 262 14.00 5.58 2.49
N GLU A 263 12.76 5.11 2.50
CA GLU A 263 11.92 5.10 1.30
C GLU A 263 11.44 6.55 1.07
N ILE A 264 11.48 7.06 -0.17
CA ILE A 264 11.22 8.47 -0.60
C ILE A 264 9.82 9.03 -0.18
N LYS A 265 9.06 8.30 0.63
CA LYS A 265 7.66 8.53 0.97
C LYS A 265 7.46 9.22 2.31
N ILE A 266 8.44 9.20 3.22
CA ILE A 266 8.38 9.97 4.46
C ILE A 266 9.17 11.25 4.24
N HIS A 267 8.46 12.37 4.18
CA HIS A 267 9.08 13.68 4.03
C HIS A 267 9.52 14.18 5.39
N ARG A 268 10.82 14.33 5.56
CA ARG A 268 11.43 14.89 6.76
C ARG A 268 11.42 16.41 6.70
N GLU A 269 11.23 17.04 7.86
CA GLU A 269 11.39 18.48 8.04
C GLU A 269 12.83 18.82 8.46
N ASP A 270 13.16 20.11 8.51
CA ASP A 270 14.50 20.59 8.87
C ASP A 270 14.99 20.12 10.25
N CYS A 271 14.06 19.83 11.15
CA CYS A 271 14.34 19.35 12.50
C CYS A 271 14.66 17.83 12.56
N ALA A 272 14.62 17.14 11.42
CA ALA A 272 14.76 15.69 11.31
C ALA A 272 15.94 15.28 10.42
N VAL A 273 16.76 14.34 10.92
CA VAL A 273 17.97 13.85 10.26
C VAL A 273 17.79 12.38 9.90
N LEU A 274 17.95 12.06 8.62
CA LEU A 274 17.94 10.66 8.16
C LEU A 274 19.22 9.96 8.65
N THR A 275 19.06 8.85 9.37
CA THR A 275 20.15 7.99 9.82
C THR A 275 20.13 6.68 9.00
N PRO A 276 21.18 5.84 9.05
CA PRO A 276 21.19 4.56 8.33
C PRO A 276 20.04 3.63 8.70
N THR A 277 19.38 3.90 9.82
CA THR A 277 18.43 2.98 10.44
C THR A 277 17.06 3.62 10.72
N GLY A 278 16.86 4.91 10.41
CA GLY A 278 15.60 5.61 10.68
C GLY A 278 15.68 7.12 10.48
N LEU A 279 14.73 7.84 11.08
CA LEU A 279 14.70 9.30 11.13
C LEU A 279 14.84 9.76 12.57
N ALA A 280 15.87 10.54 12.89
CA ALA A 280 16.16 11.05 14.22
C ALA A 280 15.80 12.54 14.33
N ALA A 281 15.41 12.99 15.52
CA ALA A 281 15.27 14.41 15.81
C ALA A 281 16.63 15.05 16.15
N GLN A 282 16.82 16.31 15.76
CA GLN A 282 17.91 17.11 16.31
C GLN A 282 17.65 17.41 17.79
N GLU A 283 18.70 17.58 18.59
CA GLU A 283 18.56 17.90 20.01
C GLU A 283 17.80 19.23 20.19
N GLY A 284 16.79 19.24 21.08
CA GLY A 284 15.94 20.41 21.31
C GLY A 284 14.94 20.73 20.20
N ALA A 285 14.83 19.88 19.17
CA ALA A 285 13.91 20.06 18.06
C ALA A 285 12.44 20.12 18.51
N HIS A 286 11.68 21.02 17.90
CA HIS A 286 10.23 21.14 18.10
C HIS A 286 9.53 21.46 16.78
N GLY A 287 8.24 21.12 16.70
CA GLY A 287 7.41 21.34 15.52
C GLY A 287 7.21 20.08 14.68
N ARG A 288 6.82 20.25 13.41
CA ARG A 288 6.58 19.11 12.51
C ARG A 288 7.89 18.38 12.27
N PHE A 289 7.91 17.10 12.58
CA PHE A 289 9.05 16.20 12.44
C PHE A 289 9.07 15.55 11.06
N MET A 290 7.89 15.14 10.60
CA MET A 290 7.69 14.52 9.29
C MET A 290 6.23 14.66 8.83
N TYR A 291 6.03 14.48 7.54
CA TYR A 291 4.72 14.22 6.94
C TYR A 291 4.80 13.09 5.89
N GLY A 292 3.65 12.53 5.52
CA GLY A 292 3.56 11.28 4.77
C GLY A 292 3.70 10.04 5.68
N PRO A 293 3.80 8.83 5.12
CA PRO A 293 3.62 8.48 3.71
C PRO A 293 2.22 8.79 3.20
N PHE A 294 2.10 8.98 1.89
CA PHE A 294 0.81 9.18 1.22
C PHE A 294 0.21 7.86 0.76
N THR A 295 -1.07 7.64 1.05
CA THR A 295 -1.82 6.48 0.59
C THR A 295 -3.29 6.80 0.38
N ASP A 296 -3.95 6.07 -0.50
CA ASP A 296 -5.41 6.12 -0.64
C ASP A 296 -6.01 5.04 0.25
N LEU A 297 -7.04 5.40 1.01
CA LEU A 297 -7.70 4.48 1.93
C LEU A 297 -9.19 4.39 1.60
N ASP A 298 -9.68 3.17 1.46
CA ASP A 298 -11.12 2.89 1.37
C ASP A 298 -11.80 3.09 2.72
N SER A 299 -13.14 3.20 2.75
CA SER A 299 -13.86 3.21 4.01
C SER A 299 -13.52 1.98 4.87
N GLY A 300 -13.49 2.19 6.19
CA GLY A 300 -13.11 1.17 7.15
C GLY A 300 -12.41 1.72 8.39
N ASN A 301 -11.93 0.79 9.21
CA ASN A 301 -11.18 1.10 10.42
C ASN A 301 -9.72 0.74 10.23
N TYR A 302 -8.85 1.56 10.80
CA TYR A 302 -7.42 1.47 10.65
C TYR A 302 -6.73 1.60 12.00
N GLU A 303 -5.64 0.86 12.17
CA GLU A 303 -4.69 1.03 13.27
C GLU A 303 -3.35 1.44 12.67
N VAL A 304 -2.84 2.59 13.11
CA VAL A 304 -1.51 3.06 12.74
C VAL A 304 -0.56 2.88 13.93
N ILE A 305 0.67 2.50 13.61
CA ILE A 305 1.75 2.26 14.57
C ILE A 305 2.98 3.01 14.06
N PHE A 306 3.48 3.93 14.86
CA PHE A 306 4.80 4.54 14.71
C PHE A 306 5.76 3.73 15.57
N ASN A 307 6.69 3.02 14.94
CA ASN A 307 7.70 2.23 15.63
C ASN A 307 8.97 3.06 15.77
N PHE A 308 9.46 3.21 16.99
CA PHE A 308 10.65 3.97 17.31
C PHE A 308 11.80 3.07 17.78
N SER A 309 12.98 3.64 17.97
CA SER A 309 14.08 2.97 18.67
C SER A 309 13.74 2.76 20.14
N HIS A 310 14.29 1.71 20.75
CA HIS A 310 14.01 1.29 22.13
C HIS A 310 14.40 2.31 23.22
N ASP A 311 15.21 3.30 22.85
CA ASP A 311 15.70 4.38 23.69
C ASP A 311 14.94 5.69 23.47
N THR A 312 13.86 5.67 22.69
CA THR A 312 13.07 6.85 22.36
C THR A 312 12.35 7.40 23.59
N LYS A 313 12.50 8.70 23.80
CA LYS A 313 11.97 9.43 24.94
C LYS A 313 11.21 10.67 24.50
N PHE A 314 10.08 10.94 25.16
CA PHE A 314 9.29 12.17 25.00
C PHE A 314 8.29 12.31 26.16
N SER A 315 7.89 13.54 26.49
CA SER A 315 6.70 13.82 27.29
C SER A 315 5.50 14.14 26.41
N HIS A 316 5.72 14.66 25.19
CA HIS A 316 4.66 15.06 24.28
C HIS A 316 4.97 14.63 22.84
N ILE A 317 3.95 14.09 22.17
CA ILE A 317 3.94 13.89 20.72
C ILE A 317 2.53 14.18 20.20
N PHE A 318 2.44 14.84 19.05
CA PHE A 318 1.17 15.09 18.39
C PHE A 318 1.21 14.52 16.97
N ILE A 319 0.26 13.65 16.65
CA ILE A 319 0.13 13.04 15.33
C ILE A 319 -1.27 13.32 14.81
N ASP A 320 -1.37 13.76 13.57
CA ASP A 320 -2.65 13.81 12.87
C ASP A 320 -2.62 13.02 11.57
N VAL A 321 -3.79 12.51 11.20
CA VAL A 321 -4.06 11.83 9.94
C VAL A 321 -4.90 12.79 9.11
N SER A 322 -4.45 13.10 7.90
CA SER A 322 -5.13 14.03 7.02
C SER A 322 -5.23 13.51 5.60
N ALA A 323 -6.29 13.89 4.89
CA ALA A 323 -6.51 13.59 3.48
C ALA A 323 -6.34 14.84 2.62
N ASN A 324 -6.30 14.64 1.30
CA ASN A 324 -6.24 15.70 0.29
C ASN A 324 -5.07 16.69 0.55
N TYR A 325 -3.86 16.16 0.70
CA TYR A 325 -2.65 16.94 0.97
C TYR A 325 -2.77 17.85 2.20
N GLY A 326 -3.34 17.29 3.27
CA GLY A 326 -3.40 17.97 4.56
C GLY A 326 -4.57 18.92 4.74
N SER A 327 -5.40 19.12 3.71
CA SER A 327 -6.54 20.05 3.74
C SER A 327 -7.73 19.53 4.54
N GLN A 328 -7.83 18.21 4.75
CA GLN A 328 -8.88 17.59 5.55
C GLN A 328 -8.28 16.76 6.68
N ILE A 329 -8.54 17.11 7.95
CA ILE A 329 -8.10 16.30 9.10
C ILE A 329 -9.11 15.17 9.35
N LEU A 330 -8.62 13.93 9.34
CA LEU A 330 -9.40 12.72 9.60
C LEU A 330 -9.32 12.28 11.07
N LYS A 331 -8.14 12.38 11.69
CA LYS A 331 -7.91 12.06 13.10
C LYS A 331 -6.82 12.96 13.67
N LYS A 332 -6.97 13.36 14.93
CA LYS A 332 -5.90 13.90 15.76
C LYS A 332 -5.61 12.91 16.88
N TYR A 333 -4.34 12.75 17.20
CA TYR A 333 -3.83 11.95 18.29
C TYR A 333 -2.81 12.80 19.04
N ASP A 334 -3.08 13.06 20.31
CA ASP A 334 -2.27 13.93 21.16
C ASP A 334 -1.92 13.11 22.40
N GLU A 335 -0.65 12.77 22.57
CA GLU A 335 -0.17 11.98 23.71
C GLU A 335 0.77 12.85 24.55
N GLN A 336 0.32 13.17 25.76
CA GLN A 336 1.02 13.99 26.74
C GLN A 336 1.22 13.22 28.05
N HIS A 337 2.37 13.42 28.68
CA HIS A 337 2.75 12.84 29.96
C HIS A 337 3.28 13.93 30.89
N ASP A 338 3.07 13.79 32.20
CA ASP A 338 3.60 14.73 33.21
C ASP A 338 5.14 14.76 33.27
N SER A 339 5.79 13.72 32.76
CA SER A 339 7.25 13.60 32.70
C SER A 339 7.67 12.82 31.46
N VAL A 340 8.95 12.96 31.08
CA VAL A 340 9.52 12.24 29.93
C VAL A 340 9.43 10.74 30.16
N VAL A 341 8.73 10.04 29.26
CA VAL A 341 8.63 8.57 29.27
C VAL A 341 9.55 7.97 28.23
N ASN A 342 9.88 6.69 28.38
CA ASN A 342 10.53 5.89 27.33
C ASN A 342 9.47 5.03 26.62
N LYS A 343 9.35 5.17 25.30
CA LYS A 343 8.42 4.39 24.47
C LYS A 343 9.04 4.03 23.13
N ASP A 344 9.04 2.73 22.82
CA ASP A 344 9.48 2.19 21.53
C ASP A 344 8.39 2.24 20.43
N ARG A 345 7.17 2.65 20.78
CA ARG A 345 6.05 2.73 19.84
C ARG A 345 4.94 3.67 20.29
N VAL A 346 4.26 4.27 19.32
CA VAL A 346 2.98 4.95 19.49
C VAL A 346 1.96 4.28 18.57
N ARG A 347 0.75 4.03 19.09
CA ARG A 347 -0.32 3.33 18.37
C ARG A 347 -1.65 3.99 18.63
N PHE A 348 -2.42 4.22 17.56
CA PHE A 348 -3.79 4.66 17.68
C PHE A 348 -4.65 4.16 16.51
N SER A 349 -5.97 4.22 16.70
CA SER A 349 -6.94 3.82 15.70
C SER A 349 -7.74 5.01 15.19
N PHE A 350 -8.19 4.90 13.94
CA PHE A 350 -9.12 5.85 13.33
C PHE A 350 -10.03 5.12 12.35
N SER A 351 -11.16 5.75 12.04
CA SER A 351 -12.14 5.23 11.09
C SER A 351 -12.40 6.28 10.03
N ILE A 352 -12.61 5.84 8.80
CA ILE A 352 -13.08 6.68 7.70
C ILE A 352 -14.38 6.10 7.13
N ASP A 353 -15.36 6.98 6.96
CA ASP A 353 -16.73 6.66 6.54
C ASP A 353 -16.84 6.49 5.02
N LYS A 354 -15.97 7.14 4.27
CA LYS A 354 -15.86 7.06 2.81
C LYS A 354 -14.40 6.95 2.36
N PRO A 355 -14.14 6.56 1.11
CA PRO A 355 -12.79 6.57 0.56
C PRO A 355 -12.18 7.97 0.58
N HIS A 356 -10.89 8.05 0.91
CA HIS A 356 -10.10 9.27 0.93
C HIS A 356 -8.82 9.08 0.12
N GLU A 357 -8.48 10.09 -0.68
CA GLU A 357 -7.24 10.15 -1.45
C GLU A 357 -6.16 10.94 -0.69
N TYR A 358 -4.89 10.61 -0.95
CA TYR A 358 -3.74 11.31 -0.38
C TYR A 358 -3.80 11.41 1.16
N VAL A 359 -4.19 10.32 1.82
CA VAL A 359 -4.09 10.20 3.27
C VAL A 359 -2.62 10.20 3.66
N GLU A 360 -2.25 11.10 4.55
CA GLU A 360 -0.92 11.23 5.12
C GLU A 360 -0.97 11.22 6.64
N PHE A 361 0.18 10.92 7.23
CA PHE A 361 0.40 11.02 8.66
C PHE A 361 1.36 12.18 8.91
N ARG A 362 1.09 12.98 9.94
CA ARG A 362 1.88 14.18 10.26
C ARG A 362 2.25 14.14 11.71
N MET A 363 3.54 13.97 12.01
CA MET A 363 4.03 13.85 13.37
C MET A 363 4.73 15.15 13.76
N ASN A 364 4.36 15.69 14.90
CA ASN A 364 4.97 16.84 15.55
C ASN A 364 5.62 16.36 16.85
N ILE A 365 6.82 16.86 17.10
CA ILE A 365 7.61 16.60 18.30
C ILE A 365 7.82 17.88 19.10
N PHE A 366 8.24 17.72 20.34
CA PHE A 366 8.51 18.80 21.29
C PHE A 366 9.95 18.66 21.79
N GLY A 367 10.51 19.72 22.37
CA GLY A 367 11.97 19.88 22.59
C GLY A 367 12.66 18.78 23.42
N ASP A 368 11.89 17.92 24.08
CA ASP A 368 12.34 16.79 24.87
C ASP A 368 12.30 15.44 24.12
N PHE A 369 11.84 15.42 22.86
CA PHE A 369 11.84 14.25 22.01
C PHE A 369 13.28 13.86 21.66
N SER A 370 13.62 12.59 21.90
CA SER A 370 14.87 11.98 21.45
C SER A 370 14.61 10.54 21.03
N GLY A 371 15.39 10.03 20.06
CA GLY A 371 15.22 8.70 19.49
C GLY A 371 15.02 8.72 17.98
N GLU A 372 14.72 7.55 17.41
CA GLU A 372 14.60 7.39 15.96
C GLU A 372 13.28 6.74 15.57
N LEU A 373 12.53 7.34 14.63
CA LEU A 373 11.46 6.67 13.91
C LEU A 373 12.06 5.60 12.99
N ARG A 374 11.63 4.35 13.17
CA ARG A 374 12.09 3.17 12.41
C ARG A 374 11.20 2.86 11.24
N ASP A 375 9.89 2.84 11.46
CA ASP A 375 8.89 2.59 10.45
C ASP A 375 7.50 3.07 10.89
N ILE A 376 6.63 3.27 9.91
CA ILE A 376 5.20 3.47 10.11
C ILE A 376 4.49 2.26 9.55
N THR A 377 3.63 1.65 10.36
CA THR A 377 2.78 0.52 9.95
C THR A 377 1.32 0.94 10.00
N LEU A 378 0.56 0.65 8.95
CA LEU A 378 -0.89 0.82 8.90
C LEU A 378 -1.55 -0.54 8.67
N ASN A 379 -2.56 -0.84 9.47
CA ASN A 379 -3.36 -2.06 9.34
C ASN A 379 -4.83 -1.68 9.17
N LYS A 380 -5.49 -2.19 8.13
CA LYS A 380 -6.95 -2.24 8.08
C LYS A 380 -7.42 -3.27 9.10
N THR A 381 -8.45 -2.95 9.87
CA THR A 381 -8.87 -3.78 11.01
C THR A 381 -10.39 -3.83 11.15
N ASP A 382 -10.89 -4.95 11.66
CA ASP A 382 -12.28 -5.11 12.08
C ASP A 382 -12.54 -4.51 13.49
N LYS A 383 -11.50 -3.95 14.12
CA LYS A 383 -11.57 -3.28 15.42
C LYS A 383 -12.04 -1.84 15.23
N MET A 384 -13.15 -1.49 15.86
CA MET A 384 -13.61 -0.10 15.98
C MET A 384 -13.25 0.42 17.37
N VAL A 385 -12.64 1.59 17.44
CA VAL A 385 -12.26 2.24 18.71
C VAL A 385 -12.95 3.58 18.81
N PHE A 386 -13.63 3.81 19.94
CA PHE A 386 -14.28 5.07 20.25
C PHE A 386 -13.74 5.56 21.58
N ASP A 387 -12.69 6.39 21.51
CA ASP A 387 -12.06 6.96 22.69
C ASP A 387 -12.93 8.03 23.36
N SER A 388 -12.50 8.44 24.54
CA SER A 388 -13.08 9.47 25.39
C SER A 388 -13.11 10.84 24.74
N SER A 389 -12.49 11.07 23.57
CA SER A 389 -12.60 12.31 22.78
C SER A 389 -13.68 12.23 21.69
N CYS A 390 -14.21 11.03 21.40
CA CYS A 390 -15.23 10.80 20.37
C CYS A 390 -16.49 11.65 20.61
N SER A 391 -16.78 12.57 19.68
CA SER A 391 -17.92 13.50 19.76
C SER A 391 -19.28 12.83 19.65
N GLN A 392 -19.34 11.57 19.18
CA GLN A 392 -20.55 10.77 19.14
C GLN A 392 -20.95 10.22 20.52
N ILE A 393 -20.00 10.11 21.46
CA ILE A 393 -20.29 9.76 22.84
C ILE A 393 -20.87 11.01 23.52
N LYS A 394 -22.14 10.96 23.90
CA LYS A 394 -22.84 12.05 24.59
C LYS A 394 -22.84 11.80 26.08
N LEU A 395 -22.62 12.88 26.84
CA LEU A 395 -22.53 12.86 28.31
C LEU A 395 -23.81 13.40 28.93
N LEU A 396 -24.17 12.89 30.11
CA LEU A 396 -25.33 13.36 30.87
C LEU A 396 -24.93 14.05 32.17
N LYS A 397 -24.34 13.29 33.10
CA LYS A 397 -24.01 13.75 34.46
C LYS A 397 -22.51 13.80 34.75
N VAL A 398 -21.70 13.56 33.72
CA VAL A 398 -20.25 13.40 33.79
C VAL A 398 -19.58 14.37 32.83
N LYS A 399 -18.28 14.62 33.02
CA LYS A 399 -17.53 15.59 32.23
C LYS A 399 -16.37 14.92 31.50
N ARG A 400 -15.99 15.53 30.38
CA ARG A 400 -14.83 15.15 29.59
C ARG A 400 -13.68 16.04 30.03
N GLU A 401 -12.57 15.42 30.42
CA GLU A 401 -11.32 16.07 30.84
C GLU A 401 -10.16 15.50 30.01
N ASN A 402 -8.95 16.03 30.17
CA ASN A 402 -7.79 15.63 29.37
C ASN A 402 -7.46 14.14 29.53
N GLU A 403 -7.67 13.58 30.73
CA GLU A 403 -7.40 12.19 31.05
C GLU A 403 -8.53 11.23 30.62
N GLY A 404 -9.72 11.73 30.23
CA GLY A 404 -10.84 10.92 29.79
C GLY A 404 -12.21 11.43 30.27
N ILE A 405 -13.20 10.55 30.33
CA ILE A 405 -14.52 10.90 30.89
C ILE A 405 -14.52 10.58 32.38
N VAL A 406 -14.46 11.61 33.21
CA VAL A 406 -14.39 11.50 34.68
C VAL A 406 -15.78 11.20 35.24
N ILE A 407 -15.89 10.10 35.98
CA ILE A 407 -17.13 9.61 36.58
C ILE A 407 -16.96 9.60 38.11
N PRO A 408 -17.35 10.70 38.79
CA PRO A 408 -17.21 10.77 40.25
C PRO A 408 -18.27 9.94 40.97
N ALA A 409 -17.97 9.55 42.21
CA ALA A 409 -18.96 8.95 43.10
C ALA A 409 -20.21 9.85 43.23
N GLY A 410 -21.39 9.23 43.28
CA GLY A 410 -22.69 9.90 43.23
C GLY A 410 -23.29 10.01 41.83
N SER A 411 -22.57 9.61 40.77
CA SER A 411 -23.04 9.67 39.36
C SER A 411 -24.05 8.58 38.97
N GLY A 412 -24.82 8.06 39.92
CA GLY A 412 -25.72 6.92 39.74
C GLY A 412 -26.70 7.08 38.57
N GLY A 413 -26.88 5.98 37.83
CA GLY A 413 -27.75 5.89 36.66
C GLY A 413 -27.00 6.01 35.33
N ARG A 414 -27.71 6.38 34.27
CA ARG A 414 -27.13 6.53 32.92
C ARG A 414 -26.22 7.75 32.87
N ILE A 415 -24.96 7.54 32.54
CA ILE A 415 -23.93 8.59 32.50
C ILE A 415 -23.58 9.02 31.08
N MET A 416 -23.63 8.10 30.12
CA MET A 416 -23.32 8.38 28.72
C MET A 416 -24.07 7.46 27.78
N TYR A 417 -24.17 7.90 26.52
CA TYR A 417 -24.72 7.13 25.42
C TYR A 417 -24.01 7.46 24.10
N GLY A 418 -24.16 6.60 23.11
CA GLY A 418 -23.36 6.63 21.88
C GLY A 418 -22.09 5.78 22.01
N PRO A 419 -21.27 5.64 20.95
CA PRO A 419 -21.41 6.25 19.61
C PRO A 419 -22.64 5.72 18.84
N TYR A 420 -22.98 6.35 17.72
CA TYR A 420 -24.07 5.94 16.83
C TYR A 420 -23.47 5.28 15.59
N ILE A 421 -23.52 3.96 15.53
CA ILE A 421 -22.72 3.19 14.56
C ILE A 421 -23.58 2.24 13.74
N GLU A 422 -23.18 2.07 12.48
CA GLU A 422 -23.73 1.04 11.62
C GLU A 422 -23.02 -0.29 11.89
N LEU A 423 -23.78 -1.32 12.26
CA LEU A 423 -23.30 -2.68 12.44
C LEU A 423 -24.15 -3.66 11.66
N GLU A 424 -23.48 -4.50 10.88
CA GLU A 424 -24.11 -5.62 10.20
C GLU A 424 -24.60 -6.71 11.16
N ALA A 425 -25.45 -7.62 10.66
CA ALA A 425 -25.74 -8.85 11.38
C ALA A 425 -24.44 -9.64 11.65
N GLY A 426 -24.25 -10.11 12.88
CA GLY A 426 -22.98 -10.71 13.27
C GLY A 426 -22.82 -10.94 14.76
N SER A 427 -21.67 -11.50 15.14
CA SER A 427 -21.24 -11.61 16.54
C SER A 427 -20.14 -10.60 16.80
N TYR A 428 -20.17 -9.99 17.97
CA TYR A 428 -19.30 -8.88 18.34
C TYR A 428 -18.81 -9.05 19.77
N ASN A 429 -17.62 -8.53 20.04
CA ASN A 429 -17.05 -8.42 21.36
C ASN A 429 -16.86 -6.92 21.67
N LEU A 430 -17.49 -6.44 22.74
CA LEU A 430 -17.37 -5.06 23.19
C LEU A 430 -16.60 -5.00 24.50
N GLN A 431 -15.53 -4.21 24.50
CA GLN A 431 -14.71 -3.90 25.65
C GLN A 431 -14.85 -2.42 26.02
N LEU A 432 -14.95 -2.14 27.32
CA LEU A 432 -14.84 -0.80 27.88
C LEU A 432 -13.61 -0.74 28.76
N ASP A 433 -12.79 0.27 28.51
CA ASP A 433 -11.60 0.55 29.30
C ASP A 433 -11.87 1.68 30.28
N PHE A 434 -11.68 1.39 31.57
CA PHE A 434 -11.65 2.35 32.66
C PHE A 434 -10.29 2.27 33.36
N ASP A 435 -9.84 3.37 33.98
CA ASP A 435 -8.70 3.33 34.90
C ASP A 435 -8.97 2.46 36.13
N SER A 436 -7.93 2.22 36.94
CA SER A 436 -7.99 1.46 38.20
C SER A 436 -9.12 1.96 39.11
N VAL A 437 -10.30 1.36 38.96
CA VAL A 437 -11.51 1.69 39.70
C VAL A 437 -11.31 1.29 41.15
N SER A 438 -11.40 2.27 42.05
CA SER A 438 -11.19 2.07 43.49
C SER A 438 -12.42 1.45 44.17
N PHE A 439 -13.62 1.66 43.64
CA PHE A 439 -14.87 1.07 44.14
C PHE A 439 -15.89 0.84 43.01
N ILE A 440 -16.48 -0.37 42.92
CA ILE A 440 -17.54 -0.71 41.95
C ILE A 440 -18.76 -1.30 42.66
N ASP A 441 -19.90 -0.65 42.52
CA ASP A 441 -21.22 -1.29 42.72
C ASP A 441 -21.59 -2.12 41.48
N TYR A 442 -21.76 -1.45 40.34
CA TYR A 442 -21.97 -2.05 39.03
C TYR A 442 -21.66 -1.05 37.91
N VAL A 443 -21.35 -1.59 36.73
CA VAL A 443 -21.46 -0.90 35.45
C VAL A 443 -22.37 -1.73 34.56
N LYS A 444 -23.39 -1.08 34.02
CA LYS A 444 -24.40 -1.66 33.14
C LYS A 444 -24.30 -1.05 31.76
N ILE A 445 -24.31 -1.89 30.74
CA ILE A 445 -24.25 -1.50 29.34
C ILE A 445 -25.47 -2.03 28.61
N GLU A 446 -26.13 -1.18 27.84
CA GLU A 446 -27.22 -1.56 26.94
C GLU A 446 -26.79 -1.24 25.51
N ILE A 447 -26.93 -2.22 24.62
CA ILE A 447 -26.75 -2.05 23.19
C ILE A 447 -28.14 -1.85 22.60
N CYS A 448 -28.38 -0.67 22.05
CA CYS A 448 -29.69 -0.26 21.60
C CYS A 448 -29.68 0.09 20.10
N ALA A 449 -30.87 0.10 19.48
CA ALA A 449 -31.11 0.59 18.12
C ALA A 449 -32.46 1.31 18.03
N LYS A 450 -32.77 1.90 16.88
CA LYS A 450 -33.99 2.67 16.59
C LYS A 450 -34.16 3.89 17.50
N GLY A 451 -33.16 4.77 17.54
CA GLY A 451 -33.09 5.88 18.50
C GLY A 451 -33.06 5.40 19.96
N GLY A 452 -32.56 4.17 20.14
CA GLY A 452 -32.51 3.42 21.37
C GLY A 452 -33.85 3.09 22.04
N ASN A 453 -34.91 2.98 21.24
CA ASN A 453 -36.20 2.40 21.66
C ASN A 453 -36.17 0.86 21.68
N LYS A 454 -35.18 0.23 21.06
CA LYS A 454 -35.01 -1.23 21.04
C LYS A 454 -33.70 -1.61 21.72
N ILE A 455 -33.78 -2.31 22.85
CA ILE A 455 -32.61 -2.93 23.49
C ILE A 455 -32.33 -4.27 22.81
N LEU A 456 -31.12 -4.42 22.28
CA LEU A 456 -30.66 -5.61 21.56
C LEU A 456 -29.85 -6.54 22.47
N SER A 457 -29.07 -5.96 23.38
CA SER A 457 -28.31 -6.70 24.38
C SER A 457 -28.13 -5.84 25.64
N LYS A 458 -27.98 -6.50 26.79
CA LYS A 458 -27.71 -5.85 28.08
C LYS A 458 -26.70 -6.66 28.85
N PHE A 459 -25.74 -5.97 29.44
CA PHE A 459 -24.70 -6.55 30.27
C PHE A 459 -24.53 -5.75 31.55
N GLU A 460 -24.18 -6.41 32.65
CA GLU A 460 -23.89 -5.78 33.93
C GLU A 460 -22.70 -6.49 34.56
N SER A 461 -21.74 -5.71 35.06
CA SER A 461 -20.51 -6.20 35.67
C SER A 461 -20.17 -5.42 36.92
N LYS A 462 -19.59 -6.12 37.90
CA LYS A 462 -18.98 -5.53 39.10
C LYS A 462 -17.45 -5.42 39.01
N ASN A 463 -16.89 -5.74 37.84
CA ASN A 463 -15.45 -5.72 37.58
C ASN A 463 -15.05 -4.48 36.76
N ASN A 464 -13.83 -4.02 36.99
CA ASN A 464 -13.22 -2.83 36.37
C ASN A 464 -13.03 -2.99 34.85
N LYS A 465 -12.75 -4.22 34.39
CA LYS A 465 -12.66 -4.55 32.96
C LYS A 465 -13.96 -5.15 32.50
N ILE A 466 -14.62 -4.45 31.59
CA ILE A 466 -15.87 -4.91 31.02
C ILE A 466 -15.59 -5.39 29.62
N ASN A 467 -15.77 -6.68 29.40
CA ASN A 467 -15.61 -7.31 28.11
C ASN A 467 -16.71 -8.36 27.95
N PHE A 468 -17.54 -8.24 26.91
CA PHE A 468 -18.66 -9.13 26.68
C PHE A 468 -19.00 -9.29 25.20
N ASP A 469 -19.53 -10.47 24.88
CA ASP A 469 -19.98 -10.80 23.54
C ASP A 469 -21.47 -10.48 23.37
N PHE A 470 -21.86 -10.01 22.19
CA PHE A 470 -23.25 -9.89 21.80
C PHE A 470 -23.45 -10.27 20.34
N LYS A 471 -24.70 -10.59 19.97
CA LYS A 471 -25.06 -11.01 18.62
C LYS A 471 -26.18 -10.13 18.08
N LEU A 472 -26.00 -9.67 16.85
CA LEU A 472 -27.01 -8.97 16.07
C LEU A 472 -27.63 -9.93 15.07
N ALA A 473 -28.95 -10.11 15.17
CA ALA A 473 -29.71 -10.95 14.24
C ALA A 473 -29.97 -10.27 12.88
N SER A 474 -29.77 -8.96 12.80
CA SER A 474 -30.00 -8.14 11.60
C SER A 474 -29.03 -6.96 11.62
N SER A 475 -28.80 -6.33 10.48
CA SER A 475 -28.03 -5.09 10.38
C SER A 475 -28.83 -3.90 10.93
N TYR A 476 -28.15 -2.97 11.58
CA TYR A 476 -28.70 -1.72 12.09
C TYR A 476 -27.76 -0.58 11.76
N ASN A 477 -28.29 0.57 11.37
CA ASN A 477 -27.53 1.77 11.01
C ASN A 477 -27.37 2.78 12.17
N ASP A 478 -27.96 2.49 13.33
CA ASP A 478 -28.06 3.42 14.45
C ASP A 478 -27.81 2.77 15.82
N ILE A 479 -26.88 1.81 15.88
CA ILE A 479 -26.51 1.16 17.14
C ILE A 479 -25.96 2.21 18.12
N GLU A 480 -26.49 2.21 19.33
CA GLU A 480 -26.11 3.10 20.42
C GLU A 480 -25.68 2.26 21.64
N PHE A 481 -24.50 2.55 22.20
CA PHE A 481 -24.10 2.01 23.51
C PHE A 481 -24.57 2.95 24.61
N ARG A 482 -25.27 2.44 25.62
CA ARG A 482 -25.67 3.21 26.81
C ARG A 482 -24.97 2.67 28.02
N VAL A 483 -24.28 3.53 28.77
CA VAL A 483 -23.54 3.14 29.97
C VAL A 483 -24.19 3.77 31.20
N SER A 484 -24.48 2.92 32.17
CA SER A 484 -24.99 3.29 33.48
C SER A 484 -24.06 2.76 34.57
N VAL A 485 -23.88 3.52 35.64
CA VAL A 485 -23.05 3.12 36.78
C VAL A 485 -23.84 3.17 38.08
N GLY A 486 -23.40 2.41 39.07
CA GLY A 486 -23.89 2.50 40.44
C GLY A 486 -23.42 3.78 41.15
N PRO A 487 -24.09 4.19 42.24
CA PRO A 487 -23.78 5.43 42.94
C PRO A 487 -22.37 5.46 43.55
N MET A 488 -21.78 4.31 43.88
CA MET A 488 -20.42 4.25 44.43
C MET A 488 -19.31 4.17 43.37
N PHE A 489 -19.66 4.17 42.07
CA PHE A 489 -18.65 4.10 41.01
C PHE A 489 -17.80 5.37 40.98
N ASN A 490 -16.48 5.20 41.00
CA ASN A 490 -15.52 6.29 40.83
C ASN A 490 -14.40 5.86 39.88
N GLY A 491 -14.29 6.48 38.71
CA GLY A 491 -13.26 6.14 37.74
C GLY A 491 -13.28 7.01 36.50
N ILE A 492 -12.30 6.80 35.62
CA ILE A 492 -12.15 7.50 34.35
C ILE A 492 -12.40 6.51 33.23
N PHE A 493 -13.31 6.84 32.32
CA PHE A 493 -13.54 6.05 31.10
C PHE A 493 -12.61 6.54 29.98
N HIS A 494 -11.97 5.59 29.31
CA HIS A 494 -11.01 5.84 28.24
C HIS A 494 -11.56 5.57 26.86
N GLN A 495 -12.17 4.40 26.63
CA GLN A 495 -12.62 4.03 25.28
C GLN A 495 -13.59 2.84 25.26
N PHE A 496 -14.36 2.77 24.18
CA PHE A 496 -14.97 1.55 23.70
C PHE A 496 -14.07 0.90 22.66
N VAL A 497 -13.90 -0.41 22.75
CA VAL A 497 -13.25 -1.23 21.73
C VAL A 497 -14.24 -2.30 21.27
N LEU A 498 -14.66 -2.24 20.02
CA LEU A 498 -15.58 -3.20 19.43
C LEU A 498 -14.85 -4.05 18.39
N HIS A 499 -14.95 -5.37 18.52
CA HIS A 499 -14.43 -6.32 17.54
C HIS A 499 -15.57 -7.08 16.87
N LYS A 500 -15.60 -7.13 15.54
CA LYS A 500 -16.42 -8.10 14.83
C LYS A 500 -15.78 -9.49 14.94
N LEU A 501 -16.52 -10.45 15.46
CA LEU A 501 -16.04 -11.83 15.62
C LEU A 501 -16.24 -12.60 14.31
N GLY A 502 -15.22 -12.63 13.46
CA GLY A 502 -15.19 -13.46 12.26
C GLY A 502 -15.11 -14.97 12.56
N ILE A 503 -15.46 -15.82 11.57
CA ILE A 503 -15.40 -17.29 11.68
C ILE A 503 -13.98 -17.78 12.03
N LYS A 504 -12.92 -17.11 11.53
CA LYS A 504 -11.51 -17.41 11.83
C LYS A 504 -11.12 -17.13 13.31
N ASN A 505 -11.71 -16.12 13.95
CA ASN A 505 -11.40 -15.75 15.34
C ASN A 505 -12.01 -16.72 16.37
N LYS A 506 -13.05 -17.48 16.00
CA LYS A 506 -13.61 -18.57 16.82
C LYS A 506 -12.56 -19.66 17.10
N VAL A 507 -11.66 -19.95 16.16
CA VAL A 507 -10.63 -21.01 16.31
C VAL A 507 -9.56 -20.61 17.33
N ILE A 508 -9.13 -19.35 17.33
CA ILE A 508 -8.16 -18.81 18.31
C ILE A 508 -8.80 -18.79 19.71
N TYR A 509 -10.08 -18.42 19.82
CA TYR A 509 -10.81 -18.42 21.08
C TYR A 509 -11.02 -19.83 21.64
N ILE A 510 -11.36 -20.81 20.79
CA ILE A 510 -11.45 -22.23 21.17
C ILE A 510 -10.09 -22.77 21.67
N ASN A 511 -8.98 -22.35 21.05
CA ASN A 511 -7.64 -22.74 21.51
C ASN A 511 -7.25 -22.11 22.86
N LYS A 512 -7.76 -20.91 23.17
CA LYS A 512 -7.58 -20.26 24.48
C LYS A 512 -8.40 -20.97 25.57
N ILE A 513 -9.59 -21.47 25.26
CA ILE A 513 -10.42 -22.29 26.17
C ILE A 513 -9.81 -23.68 26.39
N LYS A 514 -9.23 -24.31 25.37
CA LYS A 514 -8.54 -25.61 25.50
C LYS A 514 -7.35 -25.59 26.47
N LYS A 515 -6.67 -24.45 26.65
CA LYS A 515 -5.58 -24.30 27.62
C LYS A 515 -6.04 -24.30 29.09
N ASN A 516 -7.33 -24.14 29.36
CA ASN A 516 -7.90 -24.10 30.71
C ASN A 516 -8.70 -25.37 31.09
N ILE A 517 -8.62 -26.45 30.30
CA ILE A 517 -9.22 -27.73 30.67
C ILE A 517 -8.21 -28.50 31.54
N PRO A 518 -8.54 -28.87 32.79
CA PRO A 518 -7.67 -29.71 33.60
C PRO A 518 -7.43 -31.04 32.89
N SER A 519 -6.20 -31.55 32.93
CA SER A 519 -5.87 -32.88 32.44
C SER A 519 -6.61 -33.94 33.27
N ILE A 520 -7.76 -34.43 32.78
CA ILE A 520 -8.48 -35.55 33.40
C ILE A 520 -7.98 -36.85 32.75
N PRO A 521 -7.31 -37.76 33.48
CA PRO A 521 -6.93 -39.05 32.93
C PRO A 521 -8.15 -39.98 32.83
N ASN A 522 -8.18 -40.81 31.78
CA ASN A 522 -9.10 -41.94 31.57
C ASN A 522 -10.57 -41.65 31.22
N ILE A 523 -10.80 -41.01 30.06
CA ILE A 523 -12.07 -41.14 29.33
C ILE A 523 -11.81 -41.79 27.98
N SER A 524 -12.56 -42.85 27.66
CA SER A 524 -12.45 -43.53 26.36
C SER A 524 -12.71 -42.55 25.21
N LYS A 525 -11.89 -42.63 24.15
CA LYS A 525 -11.90 -41.72 22.98
C LYS A 525 -13.31 -41.41 22.44
N ARG A 526 -14.24 -42.38 22.51
CA ARG A 526 -15.66 -42.21 22.12
C ARG A 526 -16.46 -41.25 23.02
N LYS A 527 -16.26 -41.28 24.34
CA LYS A 527 -16.96 -40.36 25.27
C LYS A 527 -16.44 -38.93 25.16
N ALA A 528 -15.13 -38.75 24.93
CA ALA A 528 -14.53 -37.43 24.69
C ALA A 528 -15.05 -36.78 23.39
N ILE A 529 -15.14 -37.56 22.30
CA ILE A 529 -15.70 -37.08 21.02
C ILE A 529 -17.20 -36.74 21.17
N GLY A 530 -17.95 -37.53 21.94
CA GLY A 530 -19.36 -37.26 22.25
C GLY A 530 -19.57 -35.96 23.03
N PHE A 531 -18.73 -35.71 24.05
CA PHE A 531 -18.75 -34.47 24.83
C PHE A 531 -18.37 -33.25 23.98
N ILE A 532 -17.31 -33.37 23.17
CA ILE A 532 -16.87 -32.30 22.25
C ILE A 532 -17.96 -31.98 21.22
N LYS A 533 -18.60 -33.00 20.61
CA LYS A 533 -19.73 -32.76 19.68
C LYS A 533 -20.93 -32.11 20.37
N LYS A 534 -21.22 -32.48 21.62
CA LYS A 534 -22.35 -31.92 22.39
C LYS A 534 -22.10 -30.45 22.75
N GLU A 535 -20.88 -30.09 23.14
CA GLU A 535 -20.50 -28.70 23.44
C GLU A 535 -20.36 -27.85 22.17
N ILE A 536 -19.81 -28.40 21.07
CA ILE A 536 -19.80 -27.72 19.77
C ILE A 536 -21.23 -27.43 19.29
N ASN A 537 -22.16 -28.37 19.42
CA ASN A 537 -23.56 -28.16 19.03
C ASN A 537 -24.30 -27.15 19.93
N LYS A 538 -23.86 -26.98 21.20
CA LYS A 538 -24.34 -25.92 22.10
C LYS A 538 -23.82 -24.53 21.74
N ILE A 539 -22.65 -24.46 21.08
CA ILE A 539 -22.00 -23.22 20.61
C ILE A 539 -22.46 -22.83 19.19
N ILE A 540 -23.02 -23.79 18.44
CA ILE A 540 -23.57 -23.60 17.08
C ILE A 540 -25.03 -23.12 17.12
N LYS A 541 -25.82 -23.51 18.13
CA LYS A 541 -27.11 -22.86 18.44
C LYS A 541 -26.87 -21.54 19.14
#